data_AF-A0A9W8NHY4-F1
#
_entry.id   AF-A0A9W8NHY4-F1
#
_cell.length_a   1.000
_cell.length_b   1.000
_cell.length_c   1.000
_cell.angle_alpha   90.00
_cell.angle_beta   90.00
_cell.angle_gamma   90.00
#
_symmetry.space_group_name_H-M   'P 1'
#
loop_
_entity.id
_entity.type
_entity.pdbx_description
1 polymer ?
#
loop_
_entity_poly.entity_id
_entity_poly.type
_entity_poly.pdbx_seq_one_letter_code
_entity_poly.pdbx_strand_id
1 'polypeptide(L)'
;MLLNLASPFVLLASLSQGMTLASRQATDHSMGFIGCSMAENVAQGYVAVGGKRMWGPYGTGALVVQSWTSSNSAGWQKFDQQAATYGKPSAVWVQICIFANQGATYAEVKQLIANARSHAAPNATIYISGQPLYDPGQSCFLAGQGGAELTDSLAQQAAQDTSQNVLYPGSFILHTAEVQDGCHANTAGQQSLGKQAIAFWG
;
A
#
# COMPACT_ATOMS: atom_id res chain seq x y z
N MET A 1 25.18 45.80 -68.19
CA MET A 1 25.22 46.40 -66.84
C MET A 1 23.81 46.26 -66.26
N LEU A 2 23.73 45.82 -65.00
CA LEU A 2 22.53 45.53 -64.19
C LEU A 2 21.95 44.10 -64.30
N LEU A 3 22.49 43.25 -63.42
CA LEU A 3 21.85 42.04 -62.89
C LEU A 3 20.68 42.45 -61.98
N ASN A 4 19.62 41.64 -61.95
CA ASN A 4 18.72 41.59 -60.79
C ASN A 4 18.37 40.13 -60.48
N LEU A 5 18.84 39.69 -59.32
CA LEU A 5 18.62 38.38 -58.71
C LEU A 5 17.34 38.46 -57.87
N ALA A 6 16.41 37.52 -58.05
CA ALA A 6 15.28 37.32 -57.15
C ALA A 6 15.42 35.95 -56.46
N SER A 7 15.51 36.00 -55.12
CA SER A 7 15.70 34.90 -54.19
C SER A 7 14.54 33.90 -54.16
N PRO A 8 14.79 32.61 -53.89
CA PRO A 8 13.74 31.67 -53.55
C PRO A 8 13.39 31.75 -52.05
N PHE A 9 12.10 31.90 -51.76
CA PHE A 9 11.54 31.71 -50.43
C PHE A 9 11.54 30.21 -50.08
N VAL A 10 12.27 29.84 -49.03
CA VAL A 10 12.23 28.50 -48.42
C VAL A 10 11.13 28.51 -47.37
N LEU A 11 10.04 27.75 -47.60
CA LEU A 11 9.03 27.46 -46.57
C LEU A 11 9.56 26.35 -45.65
N LEU A 12 9.87 26.72 -44.41
CA LEU A 12 10.10 25.77 -43.32
C LEU A 12 8.74 25.32 -42.77
N ALA A 13 8.34 24.08 -43.06
CA ALA A 13 7.22 23.44 -42.39
C ALA A 13 7.65 23.03 -40.96
N SER A 14 7.12 23.72 -39.96
CA SER A 14 7.30 23.36 -38.55
C SER A 14 6.51 22.09 -38.23
N LEU A 15 7.21 20.98 -37.96
CA LEU A 15 6.63 19.80 -37.33
C LEU A 15 6.27 20.14 -35.88
N SER A 16 5.01 20.47 -35.63
CA SER A 16 4.46 20.53 -34.28
C SER A 16 4.39 19.11 -33.73
N GLN A 17 5.41 18.74 -32.95
CA GLN A 17 5.39 17.56 -32.09
C GLN A 17 4.22 17.73 -31.13
N GLY A 18 3.14 16.98 -31.37
CA GLY A 18 2.07 16.83 -30.40
C GLY A 18 2.65 16.23 -29.14
N MET A 19 2.83 17.06 -28.12
CA MET A 19 3.00 16.58 -26.75
C MET A 19 1.70 15.84 -26.41
N THR A 20 1.72 14.52 -26.53
CA THR A 20 0.75 13.68 -25.84
C THR A 20 0.88 14.01 -24.36
N LEU A 21 -0.06 14.81 -23.84
CA LEU A 21 -0.32 14.88 -22.41
C LEU A 21 -0.44 13.44 -21.94
N ALA A 22 0.55 12.95 -21.20
CA ALA A 22 0.41 11.72 -20.44
C ALA A 22 -0.91 11.88 -19.68
N SER A 23 -1.91 11.06 -20.01
CA SER A 23 -3.15 11.06 -19.27
C SER A 23 -2.74 10.91 -17.81
N ARG A 24 -3.17 11.81 -16.91
CA ARG A 24 -3.26 11.47 -15.50
C ARG A 24 -4.05 10.18 -15.47
N GLN A 25 -3.36 9.05 -15.37
CA GLN A 25 -4.00 7.78 -15.10
C GLN A 25 -4.86 8.06 -13.87
N ALA A 26 -6.15 7.74 -13.93
CA ALA A 26 -7.01 7.94 -12.78
C ALA A 26 -6.31 7.33 -11.57
N THR A 27 -6.05 8.15 -10.55
CA THR A 27 -5.31 7.74 -9.34
C THR A 27 -6.12 6.75 -8.51
N ASP A 28 -7.42 6.65 -8.80
CA ASP A 28 -8.35 5.72 -8.19
C ASP A 28 -7.86 4.28 -8.41
N HIS A 29 -7.86 3.49 -7.34
CA HIS A 29 -7.42 2.09 -7.34
C HIS A 29 -6.00 1.86 -7.88
N SER A 30 -5.14 2.88 -7.84
CA SER A 30 -3.72 2.76 -8.21
C SER A 30 -2.86 2.09 -7.14
N MET A 31 -3.42 1.87 -5.94
CA MET A 31 -2.72 1.32 -4.80
C MET A 31 -3.35 0.01 -4.31
N GLY A 32 -2.57 -1.07 -4.34
CA GLY A 32 -2.95 -2.34 -3.72
C GLY A 32 -2.57 -2.38 -2.24
N PHE A 33 -3.08 -3.37 -1.51
CA PHE A 33 -2.61 -3.65 -0.17
C PHE A 33 -2.51 -5.15 0.07
N ILE A 34 -1.70 -5.55 1.04
CA ILE A 34 -1.65 -6.91 1.61
C ILE A 34 -1.65 -6.81 3.13
N GLY A 35 -2.09 -7.88 3.79
CA GLY A 35 -2.16 -7.94 5.25
C GLY A 35 -3.22 -8.93 5.70
N CYS A 36 -3.83 -8.66 6.84
CA CYS A 36 -4.84 -9.49 7.49
C CYS A 36 -6.17 -8.72 7.67
N SER A 37 -7.07 -9.21 8.52
CA SER A 37 -8.36 -8.60 8.87
C SER A 37 -8.24 -7.19 9.42
N MET A 38 -7.12 -6.85 10.06
CA MET A 38 -6.84 -5.47 10.48
C MET A 38 -6.52 -4.56 9.29
N ALA A 39 -5.90 -5.09 8.23
CA ALA A 39 -5.69 -4.34 6.98
C ALA A 39 -7.03 -4.09 6.28
N GLU A 40 -7.93 -5.08 6.34
CA GLU A 40 -9.31 -4.93 5.87
C GLU A 40 -10.06 -3.83 6.63
N ASN A 41 -9.88 -3.70 7.95
CA ASN A 41 -10.49 -2.60 8.69
C ASN A 41 -9.99 -1.23 8.23
N VAL A 42 -8.69 -1.08 7.95
CA VAL A 42 -8.14 0.16 7.38
C VAL A 42 -8.71 0.41 5.98
N ALA A 43 -8.76 -0.61 5.11
CA ALA A 43 -9.26 -0.47 3.75
C ALA A 43 -10.77 -0.15 3.69
N GLN A 44 -11.58 -0.83 4.51
CA GLN A 44 -13.00 -0.53 4.71
C GLN A 44 -13.20 0.91 5.17
N GLY A 45 -12.44 1.31 6.20
CA GLY A 45 -12.41 2.66 6.71
C GLY A 45 -12.08 3.70 5.67
N TYR A 46 -10.96 3.51 4.97
CA TYR A 46 -10.43 4.42 3.95
C TYR A 46 -11.45 4.69 2.85
N VAL A 47 -12.08 3.64 2.31
CA VAL A 47 -13.15 3.79 1.31
C VAL A 47 -14.37 4.49 1.91
N ALA A 48 -14.78 4.11 3.13
CA ALA A 48 -15.95 4.69 3.79
C ALA A 48 -15.81 6.20 4.07
N VAL A 49 -14.59 6.69 4.29
CA VAL A 49 -14.31 8.13 4.49
C VAL A 49 -13.94 8.85 3.18
N GLY A 50 -14.12 8.22 2.02
CA GLY A 50 -14.03 8.85 0.70
C GLY A 50 -12.68 8.69 0.01
N GLY A 51 -11.77 7.89 0.54
CA GLY A 51 -10.51 7.53 -0.08
C GLY A 51 -10.74 6.72 -1.36
N LYS A 52 -9.96 7.00 -2.40
CA LYS A 52 -10.13 6.39 -3.74
C LYS A 52 -8.90 5.69 -4.27
N ARG A 53 -7.71 6.04 -3.76
CA ARG A 53 -6.44 5.56 -4.30
C ARG A 53 -6.21 4.07 -4.04
N MET A 54 -6.52 3.62 -2.83
CA MET A 54 -6.38 2.21 -2.44
C MET A 54 -7.54 1.36 -2.97
N TRP A 55 -7.26 0.08 -3.25
CA TRP A 55 -8.31 -0.91 -3.50
C TRP A 55 -9.25 -1.04 -2.31
N GLY A 56 -10.49 -1.42 -2.60
CA GLY A 56 -11.44 -1.82 -1.57
C GLY A 56 -11.06 -3.15 -0.90
N PRO A 57 -11.74 -3.48 0.21
CA PRO A 57 -11.53 -4.74 0.91
C PRO A 57 -11.78 -5.96 0.01
N TYR A 58 -10.96 -7.02 0.12
CA TYR A 58 -11.03 -8.18 -0.78
C TYR A 58 -10.88 -9.55 -0.10
N GLY A 59 -10.95 -9.58 1.22
CA GLY A 59 -10.98 -10.80 2.02
C GLY A 59 -9.60 -11.39 2.30
N THR A 60 -8.73 -10.62 2.95
CA THR A 60 -7.42 -11.05 3.45
C THR A 60 -7.48 -11.76 4.80
N GLY A 61 -8.48 -11.51 5.64
CA GLY A 61 -8.79 -12.34 6.83
C GLY A 61 -7.57 -12.72 7.70
N ALA A 62 -7.32 -14.01 7.91
CA ALA A 62 -6.24 -14.51 8.76
C ALA A 62 -4.85 -14.55 8.09
N LEU A 63 -4.63 -13.87 6.97
CA LEU A 63 -3.36 -13.93 6.23
C LEU A 63 -2.26 -13.11 6.91
N VAL A 64 -1.49 -13.77 7.78
CA VAL A 64 -0.27 -13.24 8.43
C VAL A 64 0.94 -13.31 7.51
N VAL A 65 2.11 -12.77 7.91
CA VAL A 65 3.37 -12.73 7.16
C VAL A 65 3.66 -14.03 6.39
N GLN A 66 3.55 -15.19 7.05
CA GLN A 66 3.84 -16.50 6.44
C GLN A 66 2.88 -16.87 5.29
N SER A 67 1.71 -16.25 5.23
CA SER A 67 0.75 -16.40 4.13
C SER A 67 1.19 -15.70 2.85
N TRP A 68 2.23 -14.87 2.91
CA TRP A 68 2.67 -13.99 1.84
C TRP A 68 4.15 -14.17 1.46
N THR A 69 4.91 -15.00 2.18
CA THR A 69 6.35 -15.23 1.91
C THR A 69 6.61 -16.11 0.69
N SER A 70 5.67 -16.97 0.29
CA SER A 70 5.69 -17.63 -1.02
C SER A 70 5.00 -16.74 -2.06
N SER A 71 5.67 -16.38 -3.15
CA SER A 71 5.09 -15.54 -4.22
C SER A 71 3.88 -16.19 -4.93
N ASN A 72 3.65 -17.48 -4.75
CA ASN A 72 2.54 -18.21 -5.35
C ASN A 72 1.47 -18.61 -4.32
N SER A 73 1.48 -18.00 -3.14
CA SER A 73 0.54 -18.31 -2.05
C SER A 73 -0.90 -17.95 -2.41
N ALA A 74 -1.85 -18.52 -1.67
CA ALA A 74 -3.26 -18.16 -1.78
C ALA A 74 -3.51 -16.65 -1.50
N GLY A 75 -2.67 -16.02 -0.68
CA GLY A 75 -2.71 -14.57 -0.47
C GLY A 75 -2.39 -13.79 -1.75
N TRP A 76 -1.29 -14.13 -2.43
CA TRP A 76 -0.95 -13.49 -3.69
C TRP A 76 -1.95 -13.79 -4.80
N GLN A 77 -2.55 -14.97 -4.83
CA GLN A 77 -3.64 -15.25 -5.77
C GLN A 77 -4.84 -14.31 -5.59
N LYS A 78 -5.19 -13.96 -4.34
CA LYS A 78 -6.23 -12.96 -4.06
C LYS A 78 -5.81 -11.56 -4.50
N PHE A 79 -4.56 -11.18 -4.25
CA PHE A 79 -4.01 -9.91 -4.70
C PHE A 79 -4.05 -9.80 -6.24
N ASP A 80 -3.64 -10.86 -6.94
CA ASP A 80 -3.61 -10.92 -8.41
C ASP A 80 -5.01 -10.86 -9.02
N GLN A 81 -6.04 -11.37 -8.32
CA GLN A 81 -7.44 -11.19 -8.73
C GLN A 81 -7.87 -9.71 -8.69
N GLN A 82 -7.41 -8.95 -7.68
CA GLN A 82 -7.65 -7.50 -7.63
C GLN A 82 -6.85 -6.79 -8.72
N ALA A 83 -5.59 -7.17 -8.95
CA ALA A 83 -4.79 -6.62 -10.03
C ALA A 83 -5.37 -6.91 -11.43
N ALA A 84 -6.06 -8.03 -11.62
CA ALA A 84 -6.79 -8.32 -12.85
C ALA A 84 -8.02 -7.41 -13.06
N THR A 85 -8.58 -6.88 -11.98
CA THR A 85 -9.75 -5.97 -11.99
C THR A 85 -9.33 -4.51 -12.15
N TYR A 86 -8.33 -4.06 -11.39
CA TYR A 86 -7.92 -2.65 -11.30
C TYR A 86 -6.61 -2.34 -12.06
N GLY A 87 -5.91 -3.36 -12.56
CA GLY A 87 -4.56 -3.25 -13.09
C GLY A 87 -3.49 -3.48 -12.02
N LYS A 88 -2.26 -3.76 -12.46
CA LYS A 88 -1.11 -3.84 -11.55
C LYS A 88 -0.89 -2.49 -10.85
N PRO A 89 -0.82 -2.45 -9.51
CA PRO A 89 -0.81 -1.19 -8.80
C PRO A 89 0.56 -0.50 -8.89
N SER A 90 0.56 0.83 -8.94
CA SER A 90 1.76 1.67 -8.88
C SER A 90 2.22 1.95 -7.45
N ALA A 91 1.42 1.55 -6.45
CA ALA A 91 1.83 1.49 -5.05
C ALA A 91 1.25 0.28 -4.34
N VAL A 92 1.96 -0.25 -3.33
CA VAL A 92 1.43 -1.32 -2.47
C VAL A 92 1.63 -0.94 -1.01
N TRP A 93 0.58 -1.03 -0.21
CA TRP A 93 0.71 -1.00 1.25
C TRP A 93 0.82 -2.42 1.81
N VAL A 94 1.88 -2.64 2.56
CA VAL A 94 2.16 -3.89 3.25
C VAL A 94 1.89 -3.69 4.74
N GLN A 95 0.83 -4.33 5.26
CA GLN A 95 0.65 -4.46 6.70
C GLN A 95 1.32 -5.75 7.19
N ILE A 96 2.32 -5.63 8.04
CA ILE A 96 2.95 -6.78 8.71
C ILE A 96 1.95 -7.29 9.76
N CYS A 97 1.34 -8.44 9.50
CA CYS A 97 0.42 -9.11 10.43
C CYS A 97 0.99 -10.41 10.97
N ILE A 98 0.78 -10.70 12.25
CA ILE A 98 1.22 -11.92 12.92
C ILE A 98 0.13 -12.54 13.78
N PHE A 99 0.33 -13.82 14.11
CA PHE A 99 -0.29 -14.45 15.26
C PHE A 99 0.76 -14.69 16.35
N ALA A 100 0.33 -14.68 17.62
CA ALA A 100 1.19 -14.76 18.80
C ALA A 100 2.16 -15.96 18.78
N ASN A 101 1.68 -17.11 18.30
CA ASN A 101 2.45 -18.34 18.25
C ASN A 101 3.47 -18.41 17.11
N GLN A 102 3.36 -17.53 16.10
CA GLN A 102 4.22 -17.54 14.91
C GLN A 102 5.18 -16.35 14.90
N GLY A 103 4.71 -15.16 15.30
CA GLY A 103 5.48 -13.93 15.19
C GLY A 103 5.89 -13.60 13.74
N ALA A 104 6.93 -12.79 13.61
CA ALA A 104 7.58 -12.51 12.34
C ALA A 104 9.07 -12.20 12.55
N THR A 105 9.86 -12.51 11.54
CA THR A 105 11.27 -12.15 11.45
C THR A 105 11.48 -11.07 10.40
N TYR A 106 12.56 -10.32 10.52
CA TYR A 106 12.93 -9.34 9.50
C TYR A 106 13.25 -9.99 8.14
N ALA A 107 13.74 -11.23 8.12
CA ALA A 107 13.97 -11.96 6.88
C ALA A 107 12.66 -12.23 6.11
N GLU A 108 11.59 -12.60 6.82
CA GLU A 108 10.27 -12.76 6.20
C GLU A 108 9.70 -11.43 5.72
N VAL A 109 9.93 -10.33 6.45
CA VAL A 109 9.53 -8.98 6.02
C VAL A 109 10.23 -8.57 4.73
N LYS A 110 11.52 -8.85 4.57
CA LYS A 110 12.22 -8.61 3.29
C LYS A 110 11.62 -9.45 2.15
N GLN A 111 11.29 -10.71 2.41
CA GLN A 111 10.65 -11.56 1.41
C GLN A 111 9.25 -11.04 1.03
N LEU A 112 8.48 -10.58 2.02
CA LEU A 112 7.18 -9.95 1.85
C LEU A 112 7.25 -8.74 0.91
N ILE A 113 8.22 -7.84 1.15
CA ILE A 113 8.48 -6.66 0.31
C ILE A 113 8.90 -7.07 -1.10
N ALA A 114 9.80 -8.05 -1.23
CA ALA A 114 10.25 -8.55 -2.53
C ALA A 114 9.09 -9.12 -3.35
N ASN A 115 8.21 -9.90 -2.72
CA ASN A 115 7.02 -10.43 -3.38
C ASN A 115 6.04 -9.30 -3.75
N ALA A 116 5.80 -8.33 -2.86
CA ALA A 116 4.95 -7.17 -3.20
C ALA A 116 5.42 -6.46 -4.47
N ARG A 117 6.74 -6.33 -4.67
CA ARG A 117 7.31 -5.78 -5.90
C ARG A 117 7.08 -6.63 -7.13
N SER A 118 7.17 -7.96 -7.02
CA SER A 118 6.98 -8.85 -8.18
C SER A 118 5.52 -8.87 -8.67
N HIS A 119 4.56 -8.65 -7.77
CA HIS A 119 3.14 -8.58 -8.09
C HIS A 119 2.67 -7.18 -8.53
N ALA A 120 3.41 -6.13 -8.18
CA ALA A 120 3.09 -4.75 -8.55
C ALA A 120 3.58 -4.34 -9.96
N ALA A 121 3.25 -3.11 -10.36
CA ALA A 121 3.82 -2.50 -11.55
C ALA A 121 5.33 -2.24 -11.38
N PRO A 122 6.12 -2.17 -12.47
CA PRO A 122 7.51 -1.74 -12.39
C PRO A 122 7.64 -0.39 -11.66
N ASN A 123 8.63 -0.28 -10.78
CA ASN A 123 8.90 0.91 -9.96
C ASN A 123 7.77 1.28 -8.99
N ALA A 124 6.87 0.34 -8.64
CA ALA A 124 5.84 0.60 -7.65
C ALA A 124 6.42 1.05 -6.30
N THR A 125 5.76 2.04 -5.68
CA THR A 125 6.10 2.48 -4.33
C THR A 125 5.60 1.49 -3.31
N ILE A 126 6.46 1.04 -2.39
CA ILE A 126 6.04 0.14 -1.30
C ILE A 126 5.95 0.95 -0.02
N TYR A 127 4.75 1.00 0.57
CA TYR A 127 4.51 1.48 1.92
C TYR A 127 4.47 0.29 2.87
N ILE A 128 5.00 0.43 4.08
CA ILE A 128 5.00 -0.67 5.07
C ILE A 128 4.61 -0.16 6.45
N SER A 129 3.74 -0.88 7.15
CA SER A 129 3.37 -0.60 8.54
C SER A 129 3.19 -1.90 9.33
N GLY A 130 3.16 -1.80 10.66
CA GLY A 130 2.71 -2.90 11.52
C GLY A 130 1.18 -3.04 11.56
N GLN A 131 0.70 -4.04 12.32
CA GLN A 131 -0.67 -4.06 12.84
C GLN A 131 -0.93 -2.79 13.66
N PRO A 132 -2.20 -2.34 13.80
CA PRO A 132 -2.52 -1.17 14.61
C PRO A 132 -1.99 -1.32 16.03
N LEU A 133 -1.39 -0.26 16.55
CA LEU A 133 -1.07 -0.13 17.96
C LEU A 133 -2.36 0.26 18.72
N TYR A 134 -2.35 -0.01 20.03
CA TYR A 134 -3.49 0.24 20.91
C TYR A 134 -3.10 1.23 22.01
N ASP A 135 -4.11 1.80 22.66
CA ASP A 135 -3.88 2.61 23.86
C ASP A 135 -3.18 1.79 24.97
N PRO A 136 -2.45 2.45 25.89
CA PRO A 136 -1.79 1.77 27.00
C PRO A 136 -2.74 0.88 27.80
N GLY A 137 -2.31 -0.36 28.06
CA GLY A 137 -3.10 -1.36 28.79
C GLY A 137 -3.98 -2.24 27.91
N GLN A 138 -4.01 -2.00 26.60
CA GLN A 138 -4.71 -2.84 25.64
C GLN A 138 -3.73 -3.49 24.66
N SER A 139 -4.04 -4.72 24.22
CA SER A 139 -3.28 -5.41 23.18
C SER A 139 -4.21 -6.35 22.40
N CYS A 140 -3.83 -6.64 21.16
CA CYS A 140 -4.53 -7.64 20.38
C CYS A 140 -4.14 -9.06 20.80
N PHE A 141 -5.10 -9.80 21.36
CA PHE A 141 -4.88 -11.18 21.81
C PHE A 141 -4.42 -12.12 20.68
N LEU A 142 -4.80 -11.85 19.42
CA LEU A 142 -4.36 -12.64 18.26
C LEU A 142 -2.86 -12.50 18.00
N ALA A 143 -2.32 -11.29 18.15
CA ALA A 143 -0.89 -11.02 17.97
C ALA A 143 -0.06 -11.33 19.23
N GLY A 144 -0.72 -11.45 20.38
CA GLY A 144 -0.08 -11.63 21.67
C GLY A 144 0.45 -10.32 22.24
N GLN A 145 0.88 -10.36 23.50
CA GLN A 145 1.46 -9.20 24.17
C GLN A 145 2.74 -8.76 23.45
N GLY A 146 2.83 -7.48 23.10
CA GLY A 146 3.97 -6.93 22.35
C GLY A 146 3.95 -7.22 20.85
N GLY A 147 2.93 -7.94 20.34
CA GLY A 147 2.89 -8.35 18.94
C GLY A 147 2.71 -7.19 17.98
N ALA A 148 1.84 -6.22 18.31
CA ALA A 148 1.63 -5.04 17.48
C ALA A 148 2.92 -4.18 17.42
N GLU A 149 3.56 -3.98 18.56
CA GLU A 149 4.82 -3.27 18.71
C GLU A 149 5.95 -3.95 17.93
N LEU A 150 6.01 -5.29 17.96
CA LEU A 150 6.95 -6.05 17.15
C LEU A 150 6.75 -5.75 15.65
N THR A 151 5.51 -5.85 15.14
CA THR A 151 5.25 -5.59 13.73
C THR A 151 5.53 -4.15 13.31
N ASP A 152 5.26 -3.17 14.18
CA ASP A 152 5.58 -1.77 13.91
C ASP A 152 7.10 -1.54 13.91
N SER A 153 7.83 -2.14 14.86
CA SER A 153 9.30 -2.06 14.88
C SER A 153 9.96 -2.69 13.65
N LEU A 154 9.39 -3.78 13.13
CA LEU A 154 9.84 -4.42 11.88
C LEU A 154 9.57 -3.53 10.66
N ALA A 155 8.44 -2.81 10.63
CA ALA A 155 8.14 -1.86 9.55
C ALA A 155 9.10 -0.66 9.59
N GLN A 156 9.40 -0.13 10.78
CA GLN A 156 10.40 0.91 10.96
C GLN A 156 11.80 0.43 10.54
N GLN A 157 12.19 -0.78 10.94
CA GLN A 157 13.45 -1.40 10.53
C GLN A 157 13.54 -1.51 9.01
N ALA A 158 12.46 -1.94 8.33
CA ALA A 158 12.41 -2.03 6.87
C ALA A 158 12.59 -0.66 6.20
N ALA A 159 12.01 0.40 6.74
CA ALA A 159 12.16 1.75 6.20
C ALA A 159 13.55 2.36 6.45
N GLN A 160 14.22 1.98 7.54
CA GLN A 160 15.60 2.40 7.83
C GLN A 160 16.63 1.65 6.97
N ASP A 161 16.31 0.44 6.56
CA ASP A 161 17.13 -0.34 5.63
C ASP A 161 16.98 0.19 4.20
N THR A 162 17.91 1.04 3.79
CA THR A 162 17.91 1.65 2.46
C THR A 162 17.92 0.63 1.31
N SER A 163 18.39 -0.60 1.53
CA SER A 163 18.31 -1.68 0.52
C SER A 163 16.87 -2.12 0.25
N GLN A 164 15.98 -1.93 1.22
CA GLN A 164 14.58 -2.25 1.07
C GLN A 164 13.80 -1.17 0.36
N ASN A 165 14.25 0.09 0.26
CA ASN A 165 13.59 1.17 -0.49
C ASN A 165 12.04 1.17 -0.33
N VAL A 166 11.58 1.25 0.92
CA VAL A 166 10.16 1.30 1.31
C VAL A 166 9.90 2.55 2.16
N LEU A 167 8.64 2.96 2.24
CA LEU A 167 8.22 4.12 3.01
C LEU A 167 7.36 3.69 4.21
N TYR A 168 7.73 4.12 5.41
CA TYR A 168 6.93 3.93 6.61
C TYR A 168 5.98 5.11 6.81
N PRO A 169 4.64 4.92 6.77
CA PRO A 169 3.68 6.01 6.87
C PRO A 169 3.43 6.48 8.30
N GLY A 170 4.06 5.85 9.30
CA GLY A 170 3.70 5.96 10.71
C GLY A 170 2.86 4.76 11.18
N SER A 171 2.63 4.70 12.48
CA SER A 171 1.77 3.68 13.08
C SER A 171 0.30 4.04 12.86
N PHE A 172 -0.50 3.02 12.59
CA PHE A 172 -1.95 3.11 12.78
C PHE A 172 -2.27 2.93 14.26
N ILE A 173 -3.12 3.79 14.81
CA ILE A 173 -3.57 3.70 16.20
C ILE A 173 -5.05 3.36 16.23
N LEU A 174 -5.42 2.39 17.06
CA LEU A 174 -6.80 2.03 17.31
C LEU A 174 -7.12 2.23 18.80
N HIS A 175 -7.97 3.21 19.09
CA HIS A 175 -8.25 3.60 20.47
C HIS A 175 -9.21 2.63 21.16
N THR A 176 -9.24 2.66 22.49
CA THR A 176 -10.00 1.71 23.31
C THR A 176 -11.48 1.62 22.92
N ALA A 177 -12.12 2.77 22.69
CA ALA A 177 -13.53 2.85 22.28
C ALA A 177 -13.79 2.45 20.81
N GLU A 178 -12.73 2.27 20.03
CA GLU A 178 -12.75 1.94 18.62
C GLU A 178 -12.56 0.44 18.37
N VAL A 179 -12.32 -0.35 19.42
CA VAL A 179 -12.13 -1.80 19.33
C VAL A 179 -13.44 -2.56 19.56
N GLN A 180 -13.68 -3.59 18.75
CA GLN A 180 -14.87 -4.42 18.81
C GLN A 180 -14.69 -5.67 19.69
N ASP A 181 -13.59 -6.40 19.52
CA ASP A 181 -13.42 -7.76 20.05
C ASP A 181 -12.06 -7.99 20.71
N GLY A 182 -11.36 -6.91 21.08
CA GLY A 182 -9.99 -6.95 21.60
C GLY A 182 -8.90 -6.86 20.54
N CYS A 183 -9.23 -6.96 19.24
CA CYS A 183 -8.26 -6.76 18.14
C CYS A 183 -8.82 -5.89 17.02
N HIS A 184 -10.03 -6.19 16.55
CA HIS A 184 -10.56 -5.58 15.34
C HIS A 184 -11.23 -4.24 15.65
N ALA A 185 -11.21 -3.35 14.66
CA ALA A 185 -11.91 -2.09 14.74
C ALA A 185 -13.42 -2.30 14.60
N ASN A 186 -14.19 -1.63 15.47
CA ASN A 186 -15.61 -1.43 15.24
C ASN A 186 -15.82 -0.36 14.14
N THR A 187 -17.08 0.01 13.83
CA THR A 187 -17.37 1.01 12.79
C THR A 187 -16.69 2.36 13.03
N ALA A 188 -16.62 2.84 14.28
CA ALA A 188 -15.92 4.09 14.59
C ALA A 188 -14.41 3.95 14.39
N GLY A 189 -13.84 2.81 14.80
CA GLY A 189 -12.43 2.50 14.57
C GLY A 189 -12.06 2.39 13.11
N GLN A 190 -12.90 1.77 12.28
CA GLN A 190 -12.70 1.73 10.84
C GLN A 190 -12.65 3.15 10.27
N GLN A 191 -13.58 4.04 10.65
CA GLN A 191 -13.53 5.43 10.22
C GLN A 191 -12.28 6.17 10.69
N SER A 192 -11.82 5.91 11.92
CA SER A 192 -10.60 6.49 12.49
C SER A 192 -9.36 6.05 11.71
N LEU A 193 -9.18 4.75 11.52
CA LEU A 193 -8.11 4.15 10.73
C LEU A 193 -8.14 4.64 9.27
N GLY A 194 -9.33 4.77 8.68
CA GLY A 194 -9.52 5.31 7.34
C GLY A 194 -9.06 6.76 7.22
N LYS A 195 -9.34 7.61 8.21
CA LYS A 195 -8.85 9.00 8.24
C LYS A 195 -7.33 9.06 8.38
N GLN A 196 -6.73 8.19 9.19
CA GLN A 196 -5.28 8.06 9.30
C GLN A 196 -4.66 7.67 7.94
N ALA A 197 -5.29 6.72 7.23
CA ALA A 197 -4.87 6.32 5.88
C ALA A 197 -4.99 7.46 4.85
N ILE A 198 -6.10 8.21 4.85
CA ILE A 198 -6.28 9.40 3.99
C ILE A 198 -5.21 10.45 4.27
N ALA A 199 -4.93 10.73 5.54
CA ALA A 199 -3.96 11.75 5.94
C ALA A 199 -2.57 11.51 5.32
N PHE A 200 -2.24 10.25 5.03
CA PHE A 200 -0.97 9.89 4.44
C PHE A 200 -1.06 9.63 2.92
N TRP A 201 -2.11 8.97 2.41
CA TRP A 201 -2.17 8.52 1.01
C TRP A 201 -3.02 9.37 0.06
N GLY A 202 -3.88 10.25 0.59
CA GLY A 202 -4.91 10.96 -0.18
C GLY A 202 -6.12 10.08 -0.43
#